data_AF-A0AA46QFR1-F1
#
_entry.id   AF-A0AA46QFR1-F1
#
_cell.length_a   1.000
_cell.length_b   1.000
_cell.length_c   1.000
_cell.angle_alpha   90.00
_cell.angle_beta   90.00
_cell.angle_gamma   90.00
#
_symmetry.space_group_name_H-M   'P 1'
#
loop_
_entity.id
_entity.type
_entity.pdbx_description
1 polymer ?
#
loop_
_entity_poly.entity_id
_entity_poly.type
_entity_poly.pdbx_seq_one_letter_code
_entity_poly.pdbx_strand_id
1 'polypeptide(L)'
;MNNRVRAGILMALIGIIGFMMVFNLGSPTPIVNWPVETYLGLAFTIGWLSHVPNWLAYVLAALVIILIIVGFYKVGSWFYGLMAKRR
;
A
#
# COMPACT_ATOMS: atom_id res chain seq x y z
N MET A 1 20.95 -3.61 10.26
CA MET A 1 20.04 -3.03 9.24
C MET A 1 20.46 -1.59 8.97
N ASN A 2 20.76 -1.23 7.71
CA ASN A 2 21.24 0.10 7.33
C ASN A 2 20.12 1.17 7.45
N ASN A 3 20.47 2.43 7.73
CA ASN A 3 19.52 3.53 7.88
C ASN A 3 18.70 3.80 6.61
N ARG A 4 19.27 3.57 5.42
CA ARG A 4 18.53 3.65 4.15
C ARG A 4 17.39 2.63 4.07
N VAL A 5 17.65 1.40 4.54
CA VAL A 5 16.65 0.33 4.58
C VAL A 5 15.57 0.65 5.62
N ARG A 6 15.96 1.17 6.79
CA ARG A 6 15.01 1.64 7.81
C ARG A 6 14.07 2.73 7.28
N ALA A 7 14.61 3.73 6.58
CA ALA A 7 13.82 4.80 5.97
C ALA A 7 12.85 4.27 4.90
N GLY A 8 13.29 3.33 4.07
CA GLY A 8 12.41 2.64 3.12
C GLY A 8 11.25 1.91 3.81
N ILE A 9 11.54 1.13 4.86
CA ILE A 9 10.51 0.39 5.62
C ILE A 9 9.52 1.36 6.27
N LEU A 10 9.99 2.42 6.93
CA LEU A 10 9.13 3.42 7.56
C LEU A 10 8.20 4.09 6.54
N MET A 11 8.74 4.48 5.38
CA MET A 11 7.94 5.07 4.32
C MET A 11 6.91 4.10 3.75
N ALA A 12 7.25 2.82 3.59
CA ALA A 12 6.32 1.79 3.16
C ALA A 12 5.17 1.60 4.16
N LEU A 13 5.46 1.59 5.47
CA LEU A 13 4.46 1.51 6.52
C LEU A 13 3.54 2.73 6.52
N ILE A 14 4.09 3.94 6.44
CA ILE A 14 3.30 5.17 6.36
C ILE A 14 2.44 5.16 5.09
N GLY A 15 3.00 4.75 3.97
CA GLY A 15 2.31 4.68 2.69
C GLY A 15 1.11 3.72 2.71
N ILE A 16 1.29 2.52 3.23
CA ILE A 16 0.18 1.55 3.29
C ILE A 16 -0.88 1.94 4.32
N ILE A 17 -0.48 2.49 5.47
CA ILE A 17 -1.43 3.00 6.48
C ILE A 17 -2.22 4.19 5.92
N GLY A 18 -1.54 5.13 5.27
CA GLY A 18 -2.18 6.28 4.62
C GLY A 18 -3.14 5.86 3.51
N PHE A 19 -2.75 4.86 2.71
CA PHE A 19 -3.64 4.28 1.72
C PHE A 19 -4.89 3.67 2.35
N MET A 20 -4.75 2.85 3.42
CA MET A 20 -5.89 2.26 4.13
C MET A 20 -6.82 3.33 4.73
N MET A 21 -6.26 4.42 5.28
CA MET A 21 -7.04 5.53 5.83
C MET A 21 -7.90 6.22 4.77
N VAL A 22 -7.31 6.51 3.60
CA VAL A 22 -8.04 7.15 2.50
C VAL A 22 -9.07 6.19 1.91
N PHE A 23 -8.70 4.93 1.73
CA PHE A 23 -9.56 3.93 1.10
C PHE A 23 -10.76 3.54 1.97
N ASN A 24 -10.60 3.49 3.29
CA ASN A 24 -11.68 3.19 4.25
C ASN A 24 -12.29 4.45 4.88
N LEU A 25 -12.05 5.64 4.33
CA LEU A 25 -12.57 6.87 4.90
C LEU A 25 -14.11 6.83 4.95
N GLY A 26 -14.68 6.99 6.15
CA GLY A 26 -16.13 6.90 6.36
C GLY A 26 -16.68 5.48 6.52
N SER A 27 -15.81 4.45 6.49
CA SER A 27 -16.21 3.08 6.82
C SER A 27 -16.52 2.95 8.32
N PRO A 28 -17.63 2.29 8.71
CA PRO A 28 -17.91 1.97 10.11
C PRO A 28 -17.06 0.81 10.64
N THR A 29 -16.24 0.19 9.78
CA THR A 29 -15.42 -0.95 10.17
C THR A 29 -14.29 -0.55 11.13
N PRO A 30 -14.03 -1.36 12.19
CA PRO A 30 -12.90 -1.12 13.07
C PRO A 30 -11.56 -1.13 12.33
N ILE A 31 -10.62 -0.28 12.74
CA ILE A 31 -9.29 -0.13 12.12
C ILE A 31 -8.53 -1.47 12.03
N VAL A 32 -8.74 -2.36 12.99
CA VAL A 32 -8.11 -3.69 13.02
C VAL A 32 -8.50 -4.54 11.81
N ASN A 33 -9.70 -4.31 11.24
CA ASN A 33 -10.21 -5.04 10.08
C ASN A 33 -9.84 -4.37 8.75
N TRP A 34 -9.35 -3.13 8.76
CA TRP A 34 -9.02 -2.38 7.55
C TRP A 34 -8.08 -3.09 6.57
N PRO A 35 -7.07 -3.88 6.98
CA PRO A 35 -6.23 -4.60 6.02
C PRO A 35 -7.04 -5.56 5.14
N VAL A 36 -7.99 -6.27 5.73
CA VAL A 36 -8.86 -7.21 5.01
C VAL A 36 -9.88 -6.44 4.17
N GLU A 37 -10.52 -5.42 4.76
CA GLU A 37 -11.50 -4.59 4.06
C GLU A 37 -10.90 -3.87 2.85
N THR A 38 -9.69 -3.32 2.98
CA THR A 38 -8.96 -2.71 1.85
C THR A 38 -8.70 -3.73 0.76
N TYR A 39 -8.29 -4.95 1.10
CA TYR A 39 -8.04 -5.99 0.11
C TYR A 39 -9.31 -6.41 -0.63
N LEU A 40 -10.39 -6.67 0.11
CA LEU A 40 -11.67 -7.06 -0.46
C LEU A 40 -12.31 -5.94 -1.28
N GLY A 41 -12.27 -4.69 -0.78
CA GLY A 41 -12.77 -3.53 -1.49
C GLY A 41 -11.99 -3.24 -2.76
N LEU A 42 -10.67 -3.43 -2.77
CA LEU A 42 -9.86 -3.35 -3.99
C LEU A 42 -10.25 -4.44 -5.00
N ALA A 43 -10.37 -5.69 -4.56
CA ALA A 43 -10.79 -6.79 -5.42
C ALA A 43 -12.18 -6.53 -6.02
N PHE A 44 -13.13 -6.06 -5.21
CA PHE A 44 -14.46 -5.64 -5.66
C PHE A 44 -14.38 -4.51 -6.69
N THR A 45 -13.61 -3.45 -6.40
CA THR A 45 -13.47 -2.29 -7.29
C THR A 45 -12.89 -2.70 -8.64
N ILE A 46 -11.86 -3.54 -8.64
CA ILE A 46 -11.25 -4.07 -9.87
C ILE A 46 -12.25 -4.92 -10.65
N GLY A 47 -12.91 -5.88 -9.99
CA GLY A 47 -13.90 -6.74 -10.63
C GLY A 47 -15.06 -5.94 -11.24
N TRP A 48 -15.56 -4.95 -10.52
CA TRP A 48 -16.62 -4.06 -10.97
C TRP A 48 -16.20 -3.18 -12.14
N LEU A 49 -15.01 -2.57 -12.10
CA LEU A 49 -14.57 -1.62 -13.13
C LEU A 49 -14.13 -2.32 -14.43
N SER A 50 -13.49 -3.48 -14.31
CA SER A 50 -12.83 -4.17 -15.43
C SER A 50 -13.55 -5.43 -15.92
N HIS A 51 -14.63 -5.85 -15.24
CA HIS A 51 -15.43 -7.03 -15.59
C HIS A 51 -14.63 -8.34 -15.67
N VAL A 52 -13.50 -8.40 -14.96
CA VAL A 52 -12.66 -9.60 -14.89
C VAL A 52 -13.26 -10.66 -13.95
N PRO A 53 -12.92 -11.95 -14.12
CA PRO A 53 -13.34 -12.99 -13.18
C PRO A 53 -12.87 -12.71 -11.75
N ASN A 54 -13.68 -13.10 -10.75
CA ASN A 54 -13.41 -12.84 -9.33
C ASN A 54 -12.01 -13.28 -8.90
N TRP A 55 -11.59 -14.49 -9.29
CA TRP A 55 -10.26 -15.01 -8.94
C TRP A 55 -9.13 -14.09 -9.43
N LEU A 56 -9.28 -13.50 -10.62
CA LEU A 56 -8.30 -12.59 -11.20
C LEU A 56 -8.32 -11.24 -10.48
N ALA A 57 -9.50 -10.73 -10.10
CA ALA A 57 -9.62 -9.50 -9.33
C ALA A 57 -8.89 -9.57 -7.98
N TYR A 58 -8.99 -10.71 -7.28
CA TYR A 58 -8.25 -10.95 -6.03
C TYR A 58 -6.72 -10.98 -6.22
N VAL A 59 -6.25 -11.58 -7.32
CA VAL A 59 -4.82 -11.60 -7.65
C VAL A 59 -4.34 -10.19 -7.99
N LEU A 60 -5.11 -9.43 -8.78
CA LEU A 60 -4.78 -8.05 -9.13
C LEU A 60 -4.78 -7.14 -7.91
N ALA A 61 -5.73 -7.28 -6.99
CA ALA A 61 -5.74 -6.53 -5.74
C ALA A 61 -4.48 -6.77 -4.89
N ALA A 62 -4.04 -8.03 -4.78
CA ALA A 62 -2.79 -8.37 -4.09
C ALA A 62 -1.58 -7.72 -4.76
N LEU A 63 -1.53 -7.75 -6.10
CA LEU A 63 -0.47 -7.11 -6.87
C LEU A 63 -0.46 -5.59 -6.67
N VAL A 64 -1.61 -4.93 -6.64
CA VAL A 64 -1.73 -3.49 -6.38
C VAL A 64 -1.16 -3.15 -5.00
N ILE A 65 -1.52 -3.89 -3.95
CA ILE A 65 -0.99 -3.68 -2.60
C ILE A 65 0.53 -3.86 -2.56
N ILE A 66 1.06 -4.89 -3.21
CA ILE A 66 2.51 -5.12 -3.31
C ILE A 66 3.19 -3.94 -4.01
N LEU A 67 2.63 -3.45 -5.12
CA LEU A 67 3.17 -2.32 -5.86
C LEU A 67 3.16 -1.03 -5.03
N ILE A 68 2.11 -0.79 -4.24
CA ILE A 68 2.04 0.33 -3.29
C ILE A 68 3.19 0.22 -2.28
N ILE A 69 3.35 -0.93 -1.63
CA ILE A 69 4.40 -1.15 -0.63
C ILE A 69 5.80 -0.95 -1.24
N VAL A 70 6.06 -1.56 -2.40
CA VAL A 70 7.35 -1.45 -3.10
C VAL A 70 7.61 -0.03 -3.57
N GLY A 71 6.58 0.66 -4.07
CA GLY A 71 6.64 2.05 -4.50
C GLY A 71 7.06 2.97 -3.36
N PHE A 72 6.35 2.91 -2.23
CA PHE A 72 6.68 3.71 -1.05
C PHE A 72 8.04 3.34 -0.44
N TYR A 73 8.41 2.05 -0.42
CA TYR A 73 9.74 1.62 0.01
C TYR A 73 10.86 2.25 -0.82
N LYS A 74 10.72 2.23 -2.16
CA LYS A 74 11.69 2.83 -3.08
C LYS A 74 11.78 4.34 -2.89
N VAL A 75 10.63 5.01 -2.75
CA VAL A 75 10.57 6.46 -2.48
C VAL A 75 11.29 6.80 -1.17
N GLY A 76 11.02 6.10 -0.07
CA GLY A 76 11.68 6.34 1.22
C GLY A 76 13.19 6.09 1.17
N SER A 77 13.60 5.00 0.54
CA SER A 77 15.01 4.64 0.37
C SER A 77 15.76 5.63 -0.52
N TRP A 78 15.10 6.20 -1.52
CA TRP A 78 15.64 7.21 -2.42
C TRP A 78 15.74 8.57 -1.72
N PHE A 79 14.69 9.00 -1.04
CA PHE A 79 14.65 10.26 -0.29
C PHE A 79 15.74 10.31 0.79
N TYR A 80 15.94 9.21 1.53
CA TYR A 80 17.05 9.10 2.48
C TYR A 80 18.41 9.21 1.80
N GLY A 81 18.60 8.59 0.63
CA GLY A 81 19.84 8.66 -0.13
C GLY A 81 20.18 10.07 -0.60
N LEU A 82 19.18 10.86 -0.99
CA LEU A 82 19.36 12.28 -1.34
C LEU A 82 19.77 13.12 -0.14
N MET A 83 19.12 12.93 1.01
CA MET A 83 19.46 13.66 2.24
C MET A 83 20.84 13.27 2.78
N ALA A 84 21.19 11.99 2.73
CA ALA A 84 22.46 11.49 3.21
C ALA A 84 23.65 11.92 2.31
N LYS A 85 23.44 12.13 1.00
CA LYS A 85 24.46 12.69 0.09
C LYS A 85 24.70 14.20 0.28
N ARG A 86 23.79 14.91 0.95
CA ARG A 86 23.90 16.35 1.25
C ARG A 86 24.63 16.63 2.58
N ARG A 87 25.06 15.61 3.31
CA ARG A 87 25.98 15.71 4.45
C ARG A 87 27.34 15.15 4.05
#